data_AF-A0A7X3SN92-F1
#
_entry.id   AF-A0A7X3SN92-F1
#
_cell.length_a   1.000
_cell.length_b   1.000
_cell.length_c   1.000
_cell.angle_alpha   90.00
_cell.angle_beta   90.00
_cell.angle_gamma   90.00
#
_symmetry.space_group_name_H-M   'P 1'
#
loop_
_entity.id
_entity.type
_entity.pdbx_description
1 polymer ?
#
loop_
_entity_poly.entity_id
_entity_poly.type
_entity_poly.pdbx_seq_one_letter_code
_entity_poly.pdbx_strand_id
1 'polypeptide(L)'
;MTQDKNGEPSRIPRSVARTVALSHLSGRAVDWGIPDWRDWLGRCLAQEIGQRRLFPWLAVCFGIGVSLFFQAEEPSLWAPLGALAVCGASAMWLRHNLFALVLSVGLAAVFAGFAAGIIRTRTVAAPVLTRIVIAPVTGFIESVEEREQGRRILLRVASLQGIGEAARPRLVRVSVRKGEALSAGEFVAGTVRLLPPPEPAWPGGYDFARDAYYKGIGAVGSFTGTVRRIEPAAPPDWRLWLAARVDEARNALTRRIAASIGGAAGGVGAALVTGKRGLIGEATSDVLRAAGIYHIVK
;
A
#
# COMPACT_ATOMS: atom_id res chain seq x y z
N MET A 1 -12.72 63.25 9.85
CA MET A 1 -13.14 64.47 10.57
C MET A 1 -13.71 65.42 9.53
N THR A 2 -15.03 65.42 9.36
CA THR A 2 -15.79 66.48 8.69
C THR A 2 -17.12 66.58 9.41
N GLN A 3 -17.06 67.16 10.62
CA GLN A 3 -18.21 67.73 11.31
C GLN A 3 -18.48 69.10 10.69
N ASP A 4 -19.76 69.36 10.42
CA ASP A 4 -20.28 70.70 10.19
C ASP A 4 -20.29 71.47 11.53
N LYS A 5 -20.17 72.81 11.44
CA LYS A 5 -19.72 73.74 12.48
C LYS A 5 -20.78 74.21 13.47
N ASN A 6 -22.01 73.72 13.45
CA ASN A 6 -23.03 74.11 14.43
C ASN A 6 -23.82 72.87 14.86
N GLY A 7 -23.58 72.41 16.09
CA GLY A 7 -24.13 71.17 16.64
C GLY A 7 -25.64 71.19 16.93
N GLU A 8 -26.46 71.08 15.88
CA GLU A 8 -27.87 70.69 15.97
C GLU A 8 -28.31 69.84 14.76
N PRO A 9 -29.29 68.93 14.92
CA PRO A 9 -29.58 67.88 13.96
C PRO A 9 -30.35 68.38 12.73
N SER A 10 -29.83 68.18 11.52
CA SER A 10 -30.59 68.46 10.30
C SER A 10 -31.73 67.44 10.12
N ARG A 11 -32.95 67.84 10.48
CA ARG A 11 -34.19 67.11 10.18
C ARG A 11 -34.48 67.22 8.69
N ILE A 12 -34.43 66.10 7.96
CA ILE A 12 -34.85 66.01 6.56
C ILE A 12 -36.36 65.67 6.52
N PRO A 13 -37.15 66.37 5.68
CA PRO A 13 -38.61 66.32 5.68
C PRO A 13 -39.20 64.97 5.25
N ARG A 14 -40.29 64.58 5.93
CA ARG A 14 -41.20 63.51 5.53
C ARG A 14 -41.99 63.95 4.29
N SER A 15 -41.64 63.45 3.12
CA SER A 15 -42.60 63.41 2.01
C SER A 15 -42.20 62.42 0.91
N VAL A 16 -43.23 61.68 0.48
CA VAL A 16 -43.35 60.89 -0.73
C VAL A 16 -42.76 59.47 -0.65
N ALA A 17 -43.56 58.62 -0.01
CA ALA A 17 -43.61 57.19 -0.29
C ALA A 17 -43.82 57.00 -1.80
N ARG A 18 -42.77 56.55 -2.49
CA ARG A 18 -42.87 55.98 -3.82
C ARG A 18 -42.85 54.47 -3.64
N THR A 19 -44.02 53.87 -3.74
CA THR A 19 -44.24 52.43 -3.73
C THR A 19 -43.42 51.80 -4.86
N VAL A 20 -42.20 51.39 -4.56
CA VAL A 20 -41.47 50.44 -5.40
C VAL A 20 -42.18 49.12 -5.17
N ALA A 21 -42.93 48.68 -6.18
CA ALA A 21 -43.47 47.34 -6.25
C ALA A 21 -42.30 46.36 -6.10
N LEU A 22 -42.13 45.83 -4.87
CA LEU A 22 -41.35 44.63 -4.64
C LEU A 22 -42.09 43.54 -5.41
N SER A 23 -41.61 43.26 -6.62
CA SER A 23 -41.90 42.02 -7.31
C SER A 23 -41.70 40.92 -6.29
N HIS A 24 -42.78 40.20 -5.97
CA HIS A 24 -42.76 39.01 -5.15
C HIS A 24 -41.55 38.17 -5.58
N LEU A 25 -40.50 38.17 -4.76
CA LEU A 25 -39.53 37.10 -4.73
C LEU A 25 -40.29 35.91 -4.14
N SER A 26 -41.14 35.31 -4.99
CA SER A 26 -41.74 34.02 -4.76
C SER A 26 -40.58 33.12 -4.37
N GLY A 27 -40.63 32.60 -3.14
CA GLY A 27 -39.58 31.77 -2.58
C GLY A 27 -39.14 30.76 -3.62
N ARG A 28 -37.91 30.92 -4.12
CA ARG A 28 -37.12 29.76 -4.49
C ARG A 28 -36.84 29.08 -3.16
N ALA A 29 -37.79 28.26 -2.74
CA ALA A 29 -37.47 27.12 -1.92
C ALA A 29 -36.28 26.47 -2.62
N VAL A 30 -35.11 26.57 -2.00
CA VAL A 30 -34.03 25.66 -2.32
C VAL A 30 -34.61 24.32 -1.95
N ASP A 31 -35.13 23.61 -2.96
CA ASP A 31 -35.60 22.25 -2.80
C ASP A 31 -34.38 21.45 -2.35
N TRP A 32 -34.29 21.23 -1.04
CA TRP A 32 -33.53 20.14 -0.44
C TRP A 32 -34.24 18.81 -0.71
N GLY A 33 -34.88 18.68 -1.89
CA GLY A 33 -35.31 17.39 -2.40
C GLY A 33 -34.05 16.57 -2.55
N ILE A 34 -33.99 15.44 -1.85
CA ILE A 34 -32.94 14.43 -2.03
C ILE A 34 -32.85 14.22 -3.54
N PRO A 35 -31.78 14.65 -4.22
CA PRO A 35 -31.68 14.50 -5.66
C PRO A 35 -31.94 13.04 -5.96
N ASP A 36 -32.83 12.75 -6.92
CA ASP A 36 -33.19 11.38 -7.23
C ASP A 36 -31.93 10.65 -7.74
N TRP A 37 -31.22 10.05 -6.79
CA TRP A 37 -29.88 9.53 -6.97
C TRP A 37 -29.91 8.35 -7.94
N ARG A 38 -31.08 7.70 -8.07
CA ARG A 38 -31.35 6.63 -9.03
C ARG A 38 -31.36 7.15 -10.45
N ASP A 39 -32.07 8.25 -10.70
CA ASP A 39 -32.09 8.89 -12.02
C ASP A 39 -30.74 9.49 -12.38
N TRP A 40 -30.05 10.07 -11.41
CA TRP A 40 -28.69 10.56 -11.60
C TRP A 40 -27.71 9.43 -11.94
N LEU A 41 -27.72 8.32 -11.20
CA LEU A 41 -26.91 7.14 -11.51
C LEU A 41 -27.28 6.53 -12.86
N GLY A 42 -28.56 6.46 -13.19
CA GLY A 42 -29.06 5.95 -14.47
C GLY A 42 -28.50 6.75 -15.65
N ARG A 43 -28.47 8.08 -15.54
CA ARG A 43 -27.86 8.96 -16.55
C ARG A 43 -26.35 8.75 -16.68
N CYS A 44 -25.63 8.67 -15.56
CA CYS A 44 -24.19 8.40 -15.56
C CYS A 44 -23.86 7.03 -16.18
N LEU A 45 -24.62 5.99 -15.84
CA LEU A 45 -24.44 4.64 -16.39
C LEU A 45 -24.75 4.61 -17.89
N ALA A 46 -25.85 5.26 -18.33
CA ALA A 46 -26.19 5.39 -19.74
C ALA A 46 -25.08 6.12 -20.52
N GLN A 47 -24.48 7.15 -19.92
CA GLN A 47 -23.35 7.87 -20.52
C GLN A 47 -22.10 6.97 -20.65
N GLU A 48 -21.76 6.19 -19.63
CA GLU A 48 -20.61 5.26 -19.69
C GLU A 48 -20.84 4.12 -20.71
N ILE A 49 -22.08 3.60 -20.80
CA ILE A 49 -22.48 2.63 -21.84
C ILE A 49 -22.34 3.26 -23.23
N GLY A 50 -22.84 4.48 -23.42
CA GLY A 50 -22.75 5.22 -24.68
C GLY A 50 -21.31 5.49 -25.11
N GLN A 51 -20.40 5.72 -24.15
CA GLN A 51 -18.97 5.90 -24.40
C GLN A 51 -18.18 4.60 -24.51
N ARG A 52 -18.81 3.43 -24.34
CA ARG A 52 -18.18 2.09 -24.33
C ARG A 52 -17.07 1.94 -23.29
N ARG A 53 -17.17 2.68 -22.18
CA ARG A 53 -16.18 2.69 -21.08
C ARG A 53 -16.56 1.72 -19.96
N LEU A 54 -17.17 0.60 -20.31
CA LEU A 54 -17.53 -0.45 -19.35
C LEU A 54 -16.33 -1.30 -18.90
N PHE A 55 -15.22 -1.26 -19.65
CA PHE A 55 -14.02 -2.05 -19.35
C PHE A 55 -13.39 -1.78 -17.98
N PRO A 56 -13.21 -0.52 -17.51
CA PRO A 56 -12.67 -0.23 -16.18
C PRO A 56 -13.51 -0.79 -15.03
N TRP A 57 -14.82 -0.99 -15.22
CA TRP A 57 -15.68 -1.59 -14.20
C TRP A 57 -15.32 -3.04 -13.90
N LEU A 58 -14.65 -3.75 -14.83
CA LEU A 58 -14.09 -5.07 -14.54
C LEU A 58 -13.06 -5.02 -13.42
N ALA A 59 -12.20 -3.99 -13.40
CA ALA A 59 -11.22 -3.83 -12.33
C ALA A 59 -11.90 -3.54 -10.98
N VAL A 60 -12.99 -2.79 -10.98
CA VAL A 60 -13.80 -2.54 -9.78
C VAL A 60 -14.42 -3.84 -9.27
N CYS A 61 -15.09 -4.60 -10.15
CA CYS A 61 -15.67 -5.90 -9.81
C CYS A 61 -14.61 -6.90 -9.30
N PHE A 62 -13.46 -6.96 -9.96
CA PHE A 62 -12.34 -7.78 -9.53
C PHE A 62 -11.83 -7.35 -8.15
N GLY A 63 -11.68 -6.05 -7.91
CA GLY A 63 -11.31 -5.48 -6.61
C GLY A 63 -12.28 -5.86 -5.50
N ILE A 64 -13.59 -5.81 -5.78
CA ILE A 64 -14.64 -6.28 -4.85
C ILE A 64 -14.43 -7.76 -4.51
N GLY A 65 -14.15 -8.60 -5.52
CA GLY A 65 -13.81 -10.01 -5.33
C GLY A 65 -12.63 -10.24 -4.39
N VAL A 66 -11.56 -9.45 -4.56
CA VAL A 66 -10.39 -9.48 -3.68
C VAL A 66 -10.74 -9.00 -2.26
N SER A 67 -11.55 -7.97 -2.12
CA SER A 67 -12.01 -7.49 -0.81
C SER A 67 -12.84 -8.56 -0.08
N LEU A 68 -13.74 -9.24 -0.79
CA LEU A 68 -14.53 -10.34 -0.22
C LEU A 68 -13.65 -11.51 0.21
N PHE A 69 -12.57 -11.80 -0.52
CA PHE A 69 -11.60 -12.83 -0.13
C PHE A 69 -10.98 -12.56 1.25
N PHE A 70 -10.64 -11.31 1.55
CA PHE A 70 -10.05 -10.96 2.86
C PHE A 70 -11.02 -11.08 4.04
N GLN A 71 -12.33 -11.18 3.78
CA GLN A 71 -13.36 -11.39 4.79
C GLN A 71 -13.68 -12.87 5.00
N ALA A 72 -13.14 -13.77 4.16
CA ALA A 72 -13.39 -15.20 4.25
C ALA A 72 -12.37 -15.86 5.20
N GLU A 73 -12.86 -16.65 6.16
CA GLU A 73 -12.00 -17.29 7.17
C GLU A 73 -11.26 -18.53 6.62
N GLU A 74 -11.89 -19.35 5.76
CA GLU A 74 -11.25 -20.52 5.11
C GLU A 74 -11.78 -20.75 3.68
N PRO A 75 -11.37 -19.95 2.69
CA PRO A 75 -11.95 -20.04 1.35
C PRO A 75 -11.46 -21.28 0.59
N SER A 76 -12.42 -22.15 0.22
CA SER A 76 -12.17 -23.25 -0.73
C SER A 76 -11.98 -22.68 -2.14
N LEU A 77 -11.02 -23.24 -2.90
CA LEU A 77 -10.72 -22.77 -4.26
C LEU A 77 -11.79 -23.20 -5.29
N TRP A 78 -12.51 -24.29 -5.01
CA TRP A 78 -13.46 -24.90 -5.93
C TRP A 78 -14.73 -24.06 -6.09
N ALA A 79 -15.23 -23.47 -5.01
CA ALA A 79 -16.43 -22.63 -5.04
C ALA A 79 -16.30 -21.40 -5.97
N PRO A 80 -15.27 -20.54 -5.87
CA PRO A 80 -15.12 -19.38 -6.75
C PRO A 80 -14.75 -19.78 -8.18
N LEU A 81 -13.99 -20.87 -8.39
CA LEU A 81 -13.70 -21.35 -9.75
C LEU A 81 -14.95 -21.91 -10.45
N GLY A 82 -15.79 -22.66 -9.71
CA GLY A 82 -17.07 -23.15 -10.22
C GLY A 82 -18.01 -22.00 -10.57
N ALA A 83 -18.14 -21.03 -9.67
CA ALA A 83 -18.94 -19.83 -9.91
C ALA A 83 -18.40 -19.01 -11.09
N LEU A 84 -17.08 -18.85 -11.21
CA LEU A 84 -16.43 -18.21 -12.36
C LEU A 84 -16.77 -18.93 -13.68
N ALA A 85 -16.72 -20.26 -13.70
CA ALA A 85 -17.05 -21.05 -14.89
C ALA A 85 -18.53 -20.92 -15.28
N VAL A 86 -19.44 -20.96 -14.31
CA VAL A 86 -20.88 -20.75 -14.53
C VAL A 86 -21.18 -19.34 -15.02
N CYS A 87 -20.57 -18.32 -14.41
CA CYS A 87 -20.71 -16.93 -14.85
C CYS A 87 -20.13 -16.73 -16.26
N GLY A 88 -19.00 -17.36 -16.58
CA GLY A 88 -18.42 -17.35 -17.93
C GLY A 88 -19.31 -18.04 -18.97
N ALA A 89 -19.85 -19.22 -18.66
CA ALA A 89 -20.76 -19.94 -19.53
C ALA A 89 -22.08 -19.18 -19.75
N SER A 90 -22.64 -18.58 -18.68
CA SER A 90 -23.81 -17.71 -18.79
C SER A 90 -23.54 -16.47 -19.64
N ALA A 91 -22.35 -15.85 -19.53
CA ALA A 91 -21.98 -14.73 -20.40
C ALA A 91 -21.97 -15.14 -21.89
N MET A 92 -21.47 -16.34 -22.22
CA MET A 92 -21.50 -16.85 -23.60
C MET A 92 -22.91 -17.17 -24.09
N TRP A 93 -23.77 -17.73 -23.23
CA TRP A 93 -25.14 -18.10 -23.59
C TRP A 93 -26.06 -16.88 -23.71
N LEU A 94 -25.92 -15.90 -22.82
CA LEU A 94 -26.72 -14.67 -22.76
C LEU A 94 -26.11 -13.52 -23.57
N ARG A 95 -25.14 -13.78 -24.46
CA ARG A 95 -24.46 -12.76 -25.30
C ARG A 95 -25.38 -11.87 -26.13
N HIS A 96 -26.61 -12.32 -26.39
CA HIS A 96 -27.62 -11.57 -27.14
C HIS A 96 -28.35 -10.52 -26.31
N ASN A 97 -28.29 -10.62 -24.98
CA ASN A 97 -28.83 -9.63 -24.06
C ASN A 97 -27.68 -8.89 -23.36
N LEU A 98 -27.45 -7.64 -23.78
CA LEU A 98 -26.34 -6.82 -23.28
C LEU A 98 -26.35 -6.65 -21.76
N PHE A 99 -27.53 -6.50 -21.15
CA PHE A 99 -27.63 -6.35 -19.70
C PHE A 99 -27.20 -7.63 -18.97
N ALA A 100 -27.72 -8.77 -19.41
CA ALA A 100 -27.35 -10.06 -18.84
C ALA A 100 -25.87 -10.40 -19.05
N LEU A 101 -25.33 -10.08 -20.23
CA LEU A 101 -23.90 -10.22 -20.52
C LEU A 101 -23.05 -9.39 -19.55
N VAL A 102 -23.35 -8.10 -19.38
CA VAL A 102 -22.59 -7.21 -18.48
C VAL A 102 -22.65 -7.69 -17.04
N LEU A 103 -23.81 -8.13 -16.57
CA LEU A 103 -23.97 -8.67 -15.22
C LEU A 103 -23.17 -9.98 -15.03
N SER A 104 -23.30 -10.93 -15.95
CA SER A 104 -22.55 -12.20 -15.90
C SER A 104 -21.04 -11.99 -15.95
N VAL A 105 -20.56 -11.08 -16.79
CA VAL A 105 -19.13 -10.74 -16.88
C VAL A 105 -18.66 -10.01 -15.62
N GLY A 106 -19.48 -9.10 -15.06
CA GLY A 106 -19.18 -8.43 -13.79
C GLY A 106 -19.05 -9.41 -12.63
N LEU A 107 -19.99 -10.35 -12.50
CA LEU A 107 -19.94 -11.42 -11.50
C LEU A 107 -18.74 -12.35 -11.74
N ALA A 108 -18.44 -12.71 -12.99
CA ALA A 108 -17.25 -13.46 -13.32
C ALA A 108 -15.98 -12.74 -12.85
N ALA A 109 -15.87 -11.42 -13.05
CA ALA A 109 -14.74 -10.64 -12.57
C ALA A 109 -14.62 -10.66 -11.04
N VAL A 110 -15.74 -10.59 -10.29
CA VAL A 110 -15.74 -10.75 -8.82
C VAL A 110 -15.19 -12.11 -8.42
N PHE A 111 -15.69 -13.21 -8.99
CA PHE A 111 -15.20 -14.55 -8.66
C PHE A 111 -13.75 -14.77 -9.09
N ALA A 112 -13.32 -14.19 -10.21
CA ALA A 112 -11.92 -14.20 -10.63
C ALA A 112 -11.02 -13.46 -9.62
N GLY A 113 -11.46 -12.32 -9.10
CA GLY A 113 -10.75 -11.57 -8.05
C GLY A 113 -10.62 -12.38 -6.77
N PHE A 114 -11.70 -13.02 -6.34
CA PHE A 114 -11.69 -13.89 -5.17
C PHE A 114 -10.75 -15.08 -5.34
N ALA A 115 -10.83 -15.78 -6.48
CA ALA A 115 -9.96 -16.91 -6.81
C ALA A 115 -8.48 -16.48 -6.87
N ALA A 116 -8.19 -15.31 -7.45
CA ALA A 116 -6.85 -14.74 -7.50
C ALA A 116 -6.29 -14.49 -6.08
N GLY A 117 -7.12 -14.04 -5.13
CA GLY A 117 -6.76 -13.92 -3.71
C GLY A 117 -6.32 -15.25 -3.09
N ILE A 118 -7.10 -16.31 -3.31
CA ILE A 118 -6.76 -17.66 -2.83
C ILE A 118 -5.45 -18.16 -3.45
N ILE A 119 -5.34 -18.07 -4.79
CA ILE A 119 -4.15 -18.52 -5.52
C ILE A 119 -2.94 -17.76 -5.02
N ARG A 120 -3.01 -16.44 -4.90
CA ARG A 120 -1.90 -15.61 -4.42
C ARG A 120 -1.47 -16.04 -3.02
N THR A 121 -2.41 -16.18 -2.09
CA THR A 121 -2.14 -16.60 -0.70
C THR A 121 -1.43 -17.95 -0.66
N ARG A 122 -1.88 -18.94 -1.44
CA ARG A 122 -1.22 -20.25 -1.52
C ARG A 122 0.16 -20.19 -2.16
N THR A 123 0.35 -19.37 -3.19
CA THR A 123 1.65 -19.27 -3.90
C THR A 123 2.72 -18.55 -3.09
N VAL A 124 2.34 -17.60 -2.23
CA VAL A 124 3.30 -16.86 -1.38
C VAL A 124 3.53 -17.51 -0.02
N ALA A 125 2.78 -18.58 0.30
CA ALA A 125 2.91 -19.30 1.55
C ALA A 125 4.38 -19.70 1.78
N ALA A 126 4.98 -19.10 2.80
CA ALA A 126 6.32 -19.38 3.23
C ALA A 126 6.28 -19.82 4.70
N PRO A 127 7.18 -20.72 5.14
CA PRO A 127 7.25 -21.09 6.55
C PRO A 127 7.47 -19.85 7.43
N VAL A 128 6.59 -19.67 8.41
CA VAL A 128 6.68 -18.60 9.41
C VAL A 128 7.18 -19.20 10.72
N LEU A 129 8.06 -18.47 11.39
CA LEU A 129 8.60 -18.88 12.68
C LEU A 129 7.50 -18.84 13.74
N THR A 130 7.33 -19.90 14.54
CA THR A 130 6.26 -19.98 15.56
C THR A 130 6.70 -19.53 16.95
N ARG A 131 8.01 -19.46 17.19
CA ARG A 131 8.58 -19.10 18.49
C ARG A 131 9.82 -18.22 18.31
N ILE A 132 10.24 -17.57 19.39
CA ILE A 132 11.50 -16.82 19.39
C ILE A 132 12.65 -17.82 19.27
N VAL A 133 13.58 -17.57 18.35
CA VAL A 133 14.76 -18.40 18.14
C VAL A 133 16.01 -17.54 18.13
N ILE A 134 17.03 -17.96 18.86
CA ILE A 134 18.37 -17.39 18.80
C ILE A 134 19.28 -18.47 18.23
N ALA A 135 19.74 -18.28 16.99
CA ALA A 135 20.55 -19.28 16.31
C ALA A 135 21.50 -18.64 15.29
N PRO A 136 22.63 -19.31 14.99
CA PRO A 136 23.43 -19.01 13.82
C PRO A 136 22.62 -19.16 12.53
N VAL A 137 22.70 -18.15 11.67
CA VAL A 137 22.09 -18.10 10.35
C VAL A 137 23.15 -17.84 9.29
N THR A 138 23.00 -18.48 8.14
CA THR A 138 23.71 -18.14 6.91
C THR A 138 22.72 -17.86 5.79
N GLY A 139 23.06 -16.92 4.91
CA GLY A 139 22.15 -16.54 3.84
C GLY A 139 22.67 -15.44 2.94
N PHE A 140 21.93 -15.20 1.86
CA PHE A 140 22.21 -14.12 0.92
C PHE A 140 21.44 -12.87 1.30
N ILE A 141 22.11 -11.72 1.21
CA ILE A 141 21.45 -10.43 1.34
C ILE A 141 20.69 -10.13 0.03
N GLU A 142 19.37 -10.10 0.10
CA GLU A 142 18.52 -9.75 -1.05
C GLU A 142 18.37 -8.24 -1.20
N SER A 143 18.21 -7.52 -0.09
CA SER A 143 18.16 -6.07 -0.09
C SER A 143 18.70 -5.46 1.19
N VAL A 144 19.25 -4.25 1.05
CA VAL A 144 19.74 -3.44 2.15
C VAL A 144 19.05 -2.08 2.12
N GLU A 145 18.40 -1.75 3.22
CA GLU A 145 17.87 -0.43 3.51
C GLU A 145 18.79 0.22 4.57
N GLU A 146 19.55 1.22 4.13
CA GLU A 146 20.34 2.06 5.04
C GLU A 146 19.40 2.80 6.00
N ARG A 147 19.85 3.12 7.21
CA ARG A 147 19.11 3.95 8.17
C ARG A 147 20.07 4.90 8.86
N GLU A 148 19.57 5.96 9.47
CA GLU A 148 20.40 6.79 10.37
C GLU A 148 21.07 5.95 11.46
N GLN A 149 20.32 4.98 12.00
CA GLN A 149 20.83 4.04 13.00
C GLN A 149 20.82 2.62 12.45
N GLY A 150 21.99 2.17 12.00
CA GLY A 150 22.20 0.81 11.52
C GLY A 150 21.65 0.57 10.11
N ARG A 151 21.35 -0.69 9.80
CA ARG A 151 20.83 -1.13 8.50
C ARG A 151 19.73 -2.15 8.69
N ARG A 152 18.73 -2.14 7.82
CA ARG A 152 17.71 -3.18 7.76
C ARG A 152 17.96 -4.03 6.52
N ILE A 153 18.08 -5.32 6.74
CA ILE A 153 18.51 -6.28 5.74
C ILE A 153 17.38 -7.29 5.53
N LEU A 154 17.09 -7.58 4.27
CA LEU A 154 16.29 -8.74 3.89
C LEU A 154 17.24 -9.89 3.56
N LEU A 155 17.30 -10.87 4.45
CA LEU A 155 18.18 -12.04 4.33
C LEU A 155 17.38 -13.22 3.78
N ARG A 156 17.83 -13.77 2.66
CA ARG A 156 17.38 -15.06 2.15
C ARG A 156 18.15 -16.16 2.84
N VAL A 157 17.47 -16.94 3.67
CA VAL A 157 18.10 -17.92 4.56
C VAL A 157 18.54 -19.14 3.74
N ALA A 158 19.83 -19.45 3.82
CA ALA A 158 20.39 -20.71 3.31
C ALA A 158 20.37 -21.78 4.40
N SER A 159 20.87 -21.44 5.60
CA SER A 159 20.86 -22.33 6.76
C SER A 159 20.47 -21.57 8.04
N LEU A 160 19.72 -22.24 8.91
CA LEU A 160 19.35 -21.75 10.23
C LEU A 160 19.48 -22.91 11.21
N GLN A 161 20.40 -22.80 12.16
CA GLN A 161 20.70 -23.89 13.09
C GLN A 161 19.49 -24.14 14.01
N GLY A 162 19.18 -25.41 14.27
CA GLY A 162 18.08 -25.82 15.16
C GLY A 162 16.68 -25.76 14.53
N ILE A 163 16.56 -25.45 13.24
CA ILE A 163 15.29 -25.51 12.49
C ILE A 163 15.47 -26.37 11.23
N GLY A 164 14.63 -27.40 11.11
CA GLY A 164 14.59 -28.26 9.92
C GLY A 164 14.21 -27.50 8.65
N GLU A 165 14.60 -28.03 7.50
CA GLU A 165 14.42 -27.36 6.20
C GLU A 165 12.97 -26.98 5.90
N ALA A 166 12.01 -27.84 6.28
CA ALA A 166 10.58 -27.60 6.06
C ALA A 166 10.01 -26.42 6.87
N ALA A 167 10.56 -26.14 8.06
CA ALA A 167 10.09 -25.06 8.93
C ALA A 167 10.93 -23.78 8.79
N ARG A 168 11.93 -23.77 7.90
CA ARG A 168 12.87 -22.67 7.71
C ARG A 168 12.21 -21.51 6.98
N PRO A 169 12.21 -20.29 7.54
CA PRO A 169 11.76 -19.10 6.83
C PRO A 169 12.60 -18.86 5.57
N ARG A 170 11.95 -18.61 4.44
CA ARG A 170 12.66 -18.29 3.18
C ARG A 170 13.34 -16.94 3.25
N LEU A 171 12.63 -15.93 3.75
CA LEU A 171 13.11 -14.58 3.94
C LEU A 171 12.95 -14.16 5.39
N VAL A 172 13.98 -13.49 5.90
CA VAL A 172 14.01 -12.95 7.25
C VAL A 172 14.43 -11.50 7.20
N ARG A 173 13.69 -10.64 7.89
CA ARG A 173 14.01 -9.22 7.96
C ARG A 173 14.74 -8.91 9.25
N VAL A 174 16.03 -8.61 9.15
CA VAL A 174 16.90 -8.40 10.31
C VAL A 174 17.47 -6.99 10.34
N SER A 175 17.59 -6.43 11.54
CA SER A 175 18.26 -5.14 11.76
C SER A 175 19.67 -5.37 12.29
N VAL A 176 20.63 -4.62 11.75
CA VAL A 176 22.04 -4.60 12.16
C VAL A 176 22.32 -3.22 12.73
N ARG A 177 22.65 -3.13 14.03
CA ARG A 177 22.96 -1.85 14.70
C ARG A 177 24.40 -1.39 14.47
N LYS A 178 25.33 -2.34 14.46
CA LYS A 178 26.78 -2.12 14.27
C LYS A 178 27.31 -3.25 13.40
N GLY A 179 28.12 -2.94 12.41
CA GLY A 179 28.68 -3.92 11.49
C GLY A 179 29.32 -3.28 10.28
N GLU A 180 30.08 -4.09 9.56
CA GLU A 180 30.71 -3.76 8.29
C GLU A 180 29.69 -3.28 7.24
N ALA A 181 30.19 -2.62 6.20
CA ALA A 181 29.35 -2.16 5.11
C ALA A 181 28.83 -3.33 4.26
N LEU A 182 27.71 -3.93 4.68
CA LEU A 182 27.03 -5.00 3.96
C LEU A 182 26.27 -4.46 2.75
N SER A 183 26.38 -5.16 1.62
CA SER A 183 25.78 -4.79 0.33
C SER A 183 24.86 -5.89 -0.20
N ALA A 184 23.98 -5.54 -1.14
CA ALA A 184 23.06 -6.52 -1.71
C ALA A 184 23.82 -7.56 -2.57
N GLY A 185 23.49 -8.84 -2.36
CA GLY A 185 24.08 -9.98 -3.05
C GLY A 185 25.22 -10.67 -2.32
N GLU A 186 25.65 -10.13 -1.16
CA GLU A 186 26.68 -10.78 -0.33
C GLU A 186 26.12 -11.98 0.44
N PHE A 187 26.96 -12.99 0.65
CA PHE A 187 26.65 -14.13 1.51
C PHE A 187 27.24 -13.90 2.90
N VAL A 188 26.40 -14.01 3.92
CA VAL A 188 26.76 -13.64 5.29
C VAL A 188 26.43 -14.74 6.28
N ALA A 189 27.20 -14.76 7.37
CA ALA A 189 26.98 -15.61 8.53
C ALA A 189 26.96 -14.76 9.81
N GLY A 190 26.08 -15.10 10.74
CA GLY A 190 26.03 -14.48 12.06
C GLY A 190 24.95 -15.09 12.95
N THR A 191 24.96 -14.73 14.23
CA THR A 191 23.89 -15.14 15.15
C THR A 191 22.76 -14.12 15.11
N VAL A 192 21.52 -14.60 14.95
CA VAL A 192 20.32 -13.75 14.92
C VAL A 192 19.37 -14.13 16.04
N ARG A 193 18.70 -13.13 16.59
CA ARG A 193 17.50 -13.30 17.41
C ARG A 193 16.28 -13.01 16.55
N LEU A 194 15.52 -14.04 16.23
CA LEU A 194 14.35 -14.00 15.37
C LEU A 194 13.07 -14.17 16.18
N LEU A 195 12.04 -13.45 15.77
CA LEU A 195 10.70 -13.49 16.32
C LEU A 195 9.70 -13.70 15.16
N PRO A 196 8.53 -14.31 15.44
CA PRO A 196 7.40 -14.25 14.52
C PRO A 196 7.10 -12.78 14.12
N PRO A 197 6.63 -12.54 12.89
CA PRO A 197 6.07 -11.25 12.52
C PRO A 197 4.99 -10.80 13.53
N PRO A 198 5.02 -9.54 14.01
CA PRO A 198 4.08 -9.09 15.03
C PRO A 198 2.66 -9.00 14.47
N GLU A 199 1.69 -9.37 15.30
CA GLU A 199 0.27 -9.23 15.03
C GLU A 199 -0.19 -7.76 15.13
N PRO A 200 -1.41 -7.42 14.68
CA PRO A 200 -1.98 -6.09 14.86
C PRO A 200 -1.94 -5.65 16.33
N ALA A 201 -1.48 -4.42 16.58
CA ALA A 201 -1.36 -3.88 17.94
C ALA A 201 -2.73 -3.62 18.62
N TRP A 202 -3.80 -3.51 17.84
CA TRP A 202 -5.19 -3.38 18.32
C TRP A 202 -6.16 -3.93 17.25
N PRO A 203 -7.40 -4.30 17.64
CA PRO A 203 -8.42 -4.79 16.71
C PRO A 203 -8.68 -3.79 15.57
N GLY A 204 -8.66 -4.28 14.33
CA GLY A 204 -8.82 -3.44 13.14
C GLY A 204 -7.60 -2.55 12.79
N GLY A 205 -6.52 -2.65 13.56
CA GLY A 205 -5.26 -1.96 13.29
C GLY A 205 -4.50 -2.53 12.10
N TYR A 206 -3.36 -1.89 11.77
CA TYR A 206 -2.51 -2.36 10.68
C TYR A 206 -1.90 -3.73 11.00
N ASP A 207 -2.08 -4.67 10.08
CA ASP A 207 -1.63 -6.06 10.22
C ASP A 207 -0.24 -6.25 9.61
N PHE A 208 0.79 -6.15 10.45
CA PHE A 208 2.19 -6.34 10.06
C PHE A 208 2.51 -7.79 9.67
N ALA A 209 1.86 -8.77 10.31
CA ALA A 209 2.02 -10.18 10.02
C ALA A 209 1.51 -10.50 8.61
N ARG A 210 0.35 -9.95 8.22
CA ARG A 210 -0.20 -10.09 6.86
C ARG A 210 0.69 -9.45 5.80
N ASP A 211 1.18 -8.24 6.02
CA ASP A 211 2.13 -7.59 5.09
C ASP A 211 3.42 -8.43 4.94
N ALA A 212 3.93 -8.97 6.04
CA ALA A 212 5.09 -9.86 6.03
C ALA A 212 4.81 -11.16 5.26
N TYR A 213 3.64 -11.77 5.46
CA TYR A 213 3.20 -12.99 4.78
C TYR A 213 3.18 -12.81 3.26
N TYR A 214 2.54 -11.75 2.75
CA TYR A 214 2.48 -11.49 1.30
C TYR A 214 3.84 -11.10 0.68
N LYS A 215 4.79 -10.67 1.51
CA LYS A 215 6.20 -10.46 1.14
C LYS A 215 7.06 -11.73 1.30
N GLY A 216 6.49 -12.84 1.76
CA GLY A 216 7.19 -14.10 2.01
C GLY A 216 8.18 -14.05 3.18
N ILE A 217 8.02 -13.08 4.08
CA ILE A 217 8.91 -12.85 5.23
C ILE A 217 8.39 -13.68 6.40
N GLY A 218 9.13 -14.73 6.75
CA GLY A 218 8.74 -15.67 7.79
C GLY A 218 9.24 -15.32 9.18
N ALA A 219 10.16 -14.35 9.32
CA ALA A 219 10.59 -13.87 10.63
C ALA A 219 11.16 -12.44 10.57
N VAL A 220 11.10 -11.76 11.70
CA VAL A 220 11.72 -10.46 11.92
C VAL A 220 12.66 -10.51 13.11
N GLY A 221 13.72 -9.70 13.12
CA GLY A 221 14.66 -9.76 14.23
C GLY A 221 15.86 -8.83 14.11
N SER A 222 16.91 -9.19 14.82
CA SER A 222 18.19 -8.47 14.81
C SER A 222 19.36 -9.42 14.93
N PHE A 223 20.51 -9.02 14.39
CA PHE A 223 21.76 -9.74 14.64
C PHE A 223 22.24 -9.50 16.07
N THR A 224 22.70 -10.57 16.71
CA THR A 224 23.30 -10.61 18.04
C THR A 224 24.79 -10.89 17.85
N GLY A 225 25.58 -9.84 17.59
CA GLY A 225 27.02 -9.93 17.36
C GLY A 225 27.44 -9.47 15.97
N THR A 226 28.71 -9.75 15.63
CA THR A 226 29.32 -9.34 14.35
C THR A 226 28.84 -10.24 13.21
N VAL A 227 28.40 -9.62 12.12
CA VAL A 227 28.10 -10.31 10.86
C VAL A 227 29.39 -10.47 10.07
N ARG A 228 29.67 -11.69 9.61
CA ARG A 228 30.86 -11.99 8.79
C ARG A 228 30.44 -12.30 7.37
N ARG A 229 31.14 -11.73 6.39
CA ARG A 229 31.03 -12.14 4.99
C ARG A 229 31.77 -13.47 4.81
N ILE A 230 31.10 -14.43 4.19
CA ILE A 230 31.65 -15.75 3.91
C ILE A 230 31.39 -16.12 2.45
N GLU A 231 32.14 -17.08 1.93
CA GLU A 231 31.90 -17.59 0.59
C GLU A 231 30.64 -18.48 0.56
N PRO A 232 29.78 -18.33 -0.45
CA PRO A 232 28.59 -19.14 -0.57
C PRO A 232 28.94 -20.57 -1.00
N ALA A 233 28.30 -21.56 -0.39
CA ALA A 233 28.45 -22.97 -0.76
C ALA A 233 27.88 -23.29 -2.15
N ALA A 234 26.96 -22.47 -2.67
CA ALA A 234 26.36 -22.59 -3.99
C ALA A 234 26.08 -21.19 -4.57
N PRO A 235 26.15 -21.01 -5.90
CA PRO A 235 25.83 -19.72 -6.52
C PRO A 235 24.38 -19.31 -6.23
N PRO A 236 24.10 -18.00 -6.12
CA PRO A 236 22.74 -17.52 -5.91
C PRO A 236 21.86 -17.84 -7.11
N ASP A 237 20.57 -18.09 -6.86
CA ASP A 237 19.54 -18.18 -7.90
C ASP A 237 19.54 -16.89 -8.75
N TRP A 238 19.29 -17.00 -10.06
CA TRP A 238 19.30 -15.87 -10.99
C TRP A 238 18.33 -14.77 -10.56
N ARG A 239 17.19 -15.14 -9.97
CA ARG A 239 16.20 -14.18 -9.43
C ARG A 239 16.75 -13.38 -8.28
N LEU A 240 17.44 -14.06 -7.35
CA LEU A 240 18.11 -13.41 -6.21
C LEU A 240 19.23 -12.50 -6.70
N TRP A 241 20.05 -12.97 -7.66
CA TRP A 241 21.12 -12.18 -8.24
C TRP A 241 20.59 -10.89 -8.88
N LEU A 242 19.52 -10.99 -9.68
CA LEU A 242 18.89 -9.84 -10.32
C LEU A 242 18.31 -8.87 -9.28
N ALA A 243 17.57 -9.39 -8.30
CA ALA A 243 16.99 -8.59 -7.22
C ALA A 243 18.07 -7.81 -6.44
N ALA A 244 19.17 -8.49 -6.08
CA ALA A 244 20.31 -7.88 -5.39
C ALA A 244 20.99 -6.81 -6.25
N ARG A 245 21.16 -7.04 -7.56
CA ARG A 245 21.77 -6.04 -8.47
C ARG A 245 20.90 -4.81 -8.63
N VAL A 246 19.59 -4.98 -8.75
CA VAL A 246 18.64 -3.86 -8.80
C VAL A 246 18.66 -3.09 -7.47
N ASP A 247 18.69 -3.79 -6.33
CA ASP A 247 18.72 -3.15 -5.01
C ASP A 247 20.01 -2.35 -4.79
N GLU A 248 21.15 -2.87 -5.23
CA GLU A 248 22.45 -2.20 -5.17
C GLU A 248 22.46 -0.96 -6.08
N ALA A 249 21.95 -1.07 -7.31
CA ALA A 249 21.82 0.08 -8.20
C ALA A 249 20.93 1.18 -7.59
N ARG A 250 19.83 0.80 -6.94
CA ARG A 250 18.96 1.73 -6.20
C ARG A 250 19.70 2.35 -5.01
N ASN A 251 20.49 1.59 -4.25
CA ASN A 251 21.30 2.13 -3.16
C ASN A 251 22.34 3.12 -3.66
N ALA A 252 23.06 2.79 -4.74
CA ALA A 252 24.04 3.68 -5.35
C ALA A 252 23.40 4.99 -5.84
N LEU A 253 22.24 4.91 -6.51
CA LEU A 253 21.48 6.09 -6.93
C LEU A 253 21.00 6.93 -5.73
N THR A 254 20.50 6.28 -4.69
CA THR A 254 20.03 6.94 -3.45
C THR A 254 21.18 7.73 -2.82
N ARG A 255 22.34 7.09 -2.63
CA ARG A 255 23.53 7.74 -2.07
C ARG A 255 24.02 8.90 -2.95
N ARG A 256 24.00 8.73 -4.28
CA ARG A 256 24.40 9.79 -5.22
C ARG A 256 23.49 11.02 -5.12
N ILE A 257 22.16 10.83 -5.10
CA ILE A 257 21.20 11.94 -4.99
C ILE A 257 21.34 12.64 -3.63
N ALA A 258 21.41 11.86 -2.55
CA ALA A 258 21.55 12.41 -1.22
C ALA A 258 22.85 13.21 -1.06
N ALA A 259 23.96 12.72 -1.62
CA ALA A 259 25.24 13.43 -1.61
C ALA A 259 25.24 14.68 -2.50
N SER A 260 24.55 14.67 -3.65
CA SER A 260 24.51 15.83 -4.55
C SER A 260 23.67 16.99 -4.02
N ILE A 261 22.59 16.70 -3.29
CA ILE A 261 21.71 17.73 -2.71
C ILE A 261 22.22 18.15 -1.32
N GLY A 262 22.64 17.17 -0.52
CA GLY A 262 23.11 17.38 0.85
C GLY A 262 21.99 17.56 1.89
N GLY A 263 22.35 17.34 3.15
CA GLY A 263 21.47 17.55 4.31
C GLY A 263 20.17 16.73 4.29
N ALA A 264 19.19 17.18 5.08
CA ALA A 264 17.87 16.55 5.18
C ALA A 264 17.10 16.56 3.84
N ALA A 265 17.26 17.63 3.05
CA ALA A 265 16.63 17.75 1.73
C ALA A 265 17.10 16.66 0.76
N GLY A 266 18.39 16.30 0.81
CA GLY A 266 18.94 15.21 0.01
C GLY A 266 18.36 13.84 0.38
N GLY A 267 18.16 13.58 1.68
CA GLY A 267 17.50 12.35 2.13
C GLY A 267 16.06 12.24 1.64
N VAL A 268 15.29 13.33 1.71
CA VAL A 268 13.90 13.38 1.21
C VAL A 268 13.86 13.26 -0.31
N GLY A 269 14.70 14.01 -1.03
CA GLY A 269 14.77 13.96 -2.49
C GLY A 269 15.17 12.58 -3.02
N ALA A 270 16.17 11.95 -2.38
CA ALA A 270 16.56 10.58 -2.73
C ALA A 270 15.41 9.60 -2.50
N ALA A 271 14.68 9.72 -1.39
CA ALA A 271 13.54 8.85 -1.10
C ALA A 271 12.39 9.01 -2.10
N LEU A 272 12.09 10.23 -2.58
CA LEU A 272 11.06 10.46 -3.60
C LEU A 272 11.41 9.84 -4.96
N VAL A 273 12.70 9.78 -5.31
CA VAL A 273 13.16 9.22 -6.59
C VAL A 273 13.33 7.71 -6.52
N THR A 274 13.89 7.18 -5.42
CA THR A 274 14.29 5.76 -5.34
C THR A 274 13.36 4.92 -4.47
N GLY A 275 12.44 5.55 -3.73
CA GLY A 275 11.58 4.91 -2.73
C GLY A 275 12.32 4.46 -1.46
N LYS A 276 13.60 4.83 -1.27
CA LYS A 276 14.40 4.43 -0.10
C LYS A 276 14.43 5.56 0.93
N ARG A 277 13.70 5.37 2.03
CA ARG A 277 13.56 6.35 3.13
C ARG A 277 14.71 6.36 4.12
N GLY A 278 15.67 5.47 3.95
CA GLY A 278 16.74 5.22 4.88
C GLY A 278 17.54 6.42 5.36
N LEU A 279 17.72 7.40 4.47
CA LEU A 279 18.53 8.60 4.72
C LEU A 279 17.72 9.77 5.30
N ILE A 280 16.42 9.60 5.53
CA ILE A 280 15.59 10.63 6.18
C ILE A 280 15.72 10.48 7.68
N GLY A 281 16.18 11.55 8.33
CA GLY A 281 16.35 11.53 9.77
C GLY A 281 15.08 11.59 10.58
N GLU A 282 15.15 11.20 11.85
CA GLU A 282 13.97 11.15 12.72
C GLU A 282 13.35 12.55 12.88
N ALA A 283 14.19 13.58 13.10
CA ALA A 283 13.71 14.97 13.20
C ALA A 283 13.00 15.44 11.92
N THR A 284 13.48 15.03 10.74
CA THR A 284 12.82 15.35 9.46
C THR A 284 11.53 14.54 9.29
N SER A 285 11.54 13.28 9.72
CA SER A 285 10.35 12.41 9.71
C SER A 285 9.25 13.00 10.58
N ASP A 286 9.57 13.56 11.75
CA ASP A 286 8.61 14.20 12.64
C ASP A 286 8.00 15.46 12.03
N VAL A 287 8.82 16.30 11.37
CA VAL A 287 8.32 17.46 10.62
C VAL A 287 7.36 17.03 9.50
N LEU A 288 7.71 15.98 8.75
CA LEU A 288 6.87 15.46 7.67
C LEU A 288 5.56 14.85 8.21
N ARG A 289 5.57 14.22 9.38
CA ARG A 289 4.37 13.70 10.06
C ARG A 289 3.49 14.85 10.54
N ALA A 290 4.07 15.87 11.18
CA ALA A 290 3.35 17.05 11.65
C ALA A 290 2.71 17.83 10.50
N ALA A 291 3.36 17.89 9.34
CA ALA A 291 2.83 18.49 8.12
C ALA A 291 1.84 17.58 7.36
N GLY A 292 1.57 16.35 7.83
CA GLY A 292 0.65 15.41 7.19
C GLY A 292 1.15 14.78 5.88
N ILE A 293 2.37 15.07 5.44
CA ILE A 293 2.92 14.68 4.13
C ILE A 293 3.86 13.46 4.18
N TYR A 294 4.06 12.86 5.35
CA TYR A 294 4.90 11.67 5.51
C TYR A 294 4.51 10.50 4.59
N HIS A 295 3.24 10.42 4.18
CA HIS A 295 2.74 9.38 3.30
C HIS A 295 3.18 9.53 1.83
N ILE A 296 3.64 10.72 1.41
CA ILE A 296 4.10 10.99 0.04
C ILE A 296 5.48 10.37 -0.21
N VAL A 297 6.24 10.17 0.86
CA VAL A 297 7.60 9.61 0.80
C VAL A 297 7.59 8.07 0.86
N LYS A 298 6.48 7.42 0.52
CA LYS A 298 6.26 5.96 0.64
C LYS A 298 6.74 5.15 -0.56
#